data_AF-A0A1Q7V1C7-F1
#
_entry.id   AF-A0A1Q7V1C7-F1
#
_cell.length_a   1.000
_cell.length_b   1.000
_cell.length_c   1.000
_cell.angle_alpha   90.00
_cell.angle_beta   90.00
_cell.angle_gamma   90.00
#
_symmetry.space_group_name_H-M   'P 1'
#
loop_
_entity.id
_entity.type
_entity.pdbx_description
1 polymer ?
#
loop_
_entity_poly.entity_id
_entity_poly.type
_entity_poly.pdbx_seq_one_letter_code
_entity_poly.pdbx_strand_id
1 'polypeptide(L)'
;LYSGQYARHHGVVSNGPPQGGAAKFHAENALAVWLSRAGYTTALFGKYMNAYARVAPAVPPGWNEWQAFVEDNPLYYDYTLDEDGRLIRYGHTPADYSTDLLRERALTFIRSHASRPFFVVYAPFAPHEPAIPAPRHAGRLDGIAPWRPPSWNEPDVSDKPAWVQFLKAIRTPPSIEMADLLRTNQLETLLAVDEAVGAIVELLERLGLSDDTAVVFTSDNGFMWSEHWWVGKLAGFEESIRVPLVIRYPVLTPTAAARDDLVLNVDLAPTFAELAGVTIPAAVDGRSLLGLLRGETWRQDFLIENYVNVIVSRFEGVRTPRWKFIRNQVTGGIAEELYDLAADPYELQNQARDPAYADVRALLAARLDAYRV
;
A
#
# COMPACT_ATOMS: atom_id res chain seq x y z
N LEU A 1 2.26 2.42 -7.59
CA LEU A 1 2.45 3.78 -7.04
C LEU A 1 3.29 4.64 -7.97
N TYR A 2 4.63 4.53 -8.00
CA TYR A 2 5.48 5.52 -8.69
C TYR A 2 5.47 5.50 -10.22
N SER A 3 5.24 4.36 -10.86
CA SER A 3 5.17 4.24 -12.34
C SER A 3 3.76 4.37 -12.91
N GLY A 4 2.73 4.30 -12.06
CA GLY A 4 1.33 4.16 -12.50
C GLY A 4 1.02 2.88 -13.28
N GLN A 5 1.90 1.87 -13.23
CA GLN A 5 1.76 0.61 -13.96
C GLN A 5 1.41 -0.57 -13.06
N TYR A 6 0.79 -1.61 -13.62
CA TYR A 6 0.70 -2.94 -13.03
C TYR A 6 2.08 -3.62 -12.97
N ALA A 7 2.24 -4.55 -12.04
CA ALA A 7 3.49 -5.28 -11.82
C ALA A 7 3.99 -6.00 -13.07
N ARG A 8 3.06 -6.57 -13.86
CA ARG A 8 3.37 -7.21 -15.15
C ARG A 8 3.97 -6.27 -16.19
N HIS A 9 3.65 -4.98 -16.17
CA HIS A 9 4.12 -4.02 -17.17
C HIS A 9 5.45 -3.37 -16.76
N HIS A 10 5.57 -2.95 -15.49
CA HIS A 10 6.84 -2.37 -15.02
C HIS A 10 7.88 -3.43 -14.62
N GLY A 11 7.49 -4.70 -14.53
CA GLY A 11 8.39 -5.84 -14.35
C GLY A 11 8.99 -6.01 -12.96
N VAL A 12 8.67 -5.16 -11.98
CA VAL A 12 9.13 -5.29 -10.58
C VAL A 12 8.11 -6.14 -9.83
N VAL A 13 8.32 -7.44 -9.79
CA VAL A 13 7.33 -8.42 -9.31
C VAL A 13 7.69 -9.08 -7.97
N SER A 14 8.83 -8.71 -7.38
CA SER A 14 9.24 -9.20 -6.06
C SER A 14 10.01 -8.13 -5.28
N ASN A 15 10.36 -8.43 -4.03
CA ASN A 15 11.09 -7.50 -3.17
C ASN A 15 12.59 -7.38 -3.52
N GLY A 16 13.15 -8.32 -4.30
CA GLY A 16 14.59 -8.37 -4.52
C GLY A 16 14.99 -9.01 -5.85
N PRO A 17 16.29 -9.01 -6.16
CA PRO A 17 16.79 -9.49 -7.45
C PRO A 17 16.56 -10.99 -7.63
N PRO A 18 16.45 -11.48 -8.88
CA PRO A 18 16.53 -10.71 -10.14
C PRO A 18 15.18 -10.11 -10.60
N GLN A 19 14.10 -10.39 -9.86
CA GLN A 19 12.72 -10.12 -10.29
C GLN A 19 12.12 -8.85 -9.70
N GLY A 20 12.80 -8.18 -8.78
CA GLY A 20 12.39 -6.89 -8.29
C GLY A 20 13.43 -6.16 -7.46
N GLY A 21 12.93 -5.30 -6.57
CA GLY A 21 13.73 -4.35 -5.80
C GLY A 21 14.14 -3.09 -6.58
N ALA A 22 14.72 -2.13 -5.87
CA ALA A 22 15.02 -0.78 -6.37
C ALA A 22 15.88 -0.78 -7.65
N ALA A 23 16.87 -1.68 -7.74
CA ALA A 23 17.76 -1.77 -8.91
C ALA A 23 17.04 -2.17 -10.21
N LYS A 24 15.89 -2.84 -10.12
CA LYS A 24 15.09 -3.24 -11.29
C LYS A 24 14.11 -2.14 -11.71
N PHE A 25 13.81 -1.20 -10.82
CA PHE A 25 12.83 -0.16 -11.09
C PHE A 25 13.40 0.91 -12.03
N HIS A 26 12.70 1.18 -13.13
CA HIS A 26 13.05 2.21 -14.10
C HIS A 26 12.69 3.61 -13.57
N ALA A 27 13.50 4.12 -12.64
CA ALA A 27 13.26 5.39 -11.95
C ALA A 27 13.24 6.61 -12.89
N GLU A 28 13.88 6.52 -14.06
CA GLU A 28 13.95 7.56 -15.08
C GLU A 28 12.58 7.87 -15.72
N ASN A 29 11.65 6.93 -15.62
CA ASN A 29 10.27 7.08 -16.06
C ASN A 29 9.29 6.82 -14.91
N ALA A 30 9.43 7.61 -13.86
CA ALA A 30 8.58 7.58 -12.68
C ALA A 30 8.05 8.98 -12.34
N LEU A 31 7.00 9.00 -11.52
CA LEU A 31 6.29 10.20 -11.07
C LEU A 31 7.22 11.35 -10.62
N ALA A 32 8.24 11.07 -9.82
CA ALA A 32 9.15 12.10 -9.33
C ALA A 32 9.88 12.84 -10.48
N VAL A 33 10.33 12.10 -11.50
CA VAL A 33 10.93 12.69 -12.72
C VAL A 33 9.91 13.53 -13.48
N TRP A 34 8.68 13.04 -13.61
CA TRP A 34 7.61 13.74 -14.31
C TRP A 34 7.30 15.10 -13.64
N LEU A 35 7.14 15.11 -12.32
CA LEU A 35 6.84 16.31 -11.53
C LEU A 35 8.04 17.26 -11.48
N SER A 36 9.26 16.73 -11.30
CA SER A 36 10.49 17.55 -11.30
C SER A 36 10.66 18.31 -12.62
N ARG A 37 10.41 17.65 -13.77
CA ARG A 37 10.42 18.31 -15.09
C ARG A 37 9.35 19.38 -15.25
N ALA A 38 8.24 19.28 -14.51
CA ALA A 38 7.19 20.28 -14.48
C ALA A 38 7.49 21.44 -13.51
N GLY A 39 8.66 21.43 -12.85
CA GLY A 39 9.11 22.49 -11.95
C GLY A 39 8.72 22.30 -10.49
N TYR A 40 8.20 21.12 -10.10
CA TYR A 40 7.96 20.79 -8.70
C TYR A 40 9.27 20.50 -7.98
N THR A 41 9.41 21.00 -6.75
CA THR A 41 10.43 20.49 -5.83
C THR A 41 9.91 19.21 -5.17
N THR A 42 10.62 18.11 -5.33
CA THR A 42 10.17 16.78 -4.88
C THR A 42 10.98 16.29 -3.68
N ALA A 43 10.32 15.61 -2.74
CA ALA A 43 11.00 15.05 -1.57
C ALA A 43 10.43 13.70 -1.13
N LEU A 44 11.30 12.79 -0.68
CA LEU A 44 10.92 11.53 -0.04
C LEU A 44 11.50 11.46 1.37
N PHE A 45 10.63 11.18 2.34
CA PHE A 45 10.96 10.99 3.75
C PHE A 45 10.49 9.61 4.20
N GLY A 46 11.40 8.62 4.22
CA GLY A 46 11.15 7.28 4.75
C GLY A 46 11.44 6.15 3.76
N LYS A 47 10.52 5.19 3.62
CA LYS A 47 10.76 3.98 2.82
C LYS A 47 10.54 4.26 1.33
N TYR A 48 11.53 3.94 0.52
CA TYR A 48 11.42 4.01 -0.94
C TYR A 48 10.95 2.69 -1.57
N MET A 49 11.85 1.71 -1.65
CA MET A 49 11.61 0.41 -2.27
C MET A 49 12.42 -0.67 -1.56
N ASN A 50 11.97 -1.92 -1.66
CA ASN A 50 12.78 -3.04 -1.20
C ASN A 50 14.07 -3.19 -2.04
N ALA A 51 15.09 -3.79 -1.45
CA ALA A 51 16.45 -3.91 -1.93
C ALA A 51 17.13 -2.58 -2.28
N TYR A 52 16.71 -1.45 -1.68
CA TYR A 52 17.34 -0.15 -1.91
C TYR A 52 18.80 -0.12 -1.43
N ALA A 53 19.14 -0.82 -0.35
CA ALA A 53 20.52 -1.02 0.12
C ALA A 53 21.53 -1.45 -0.97
N ARG A 54 21.06 -2.07 -2.06
CA ARG A 54 21.92 -2.52 -3.17
C ARG A 54 22.38 -1.40 -4.10
N VAL A 55 21.65 -0.30 -4.12
CA VAL A 55 21.96 0.88 -4.94
C VAL A 55 22.35 2.09 -4.08
N ALA A 56 22.03 2.05 -2.77
CA ALA A 56 22.45 3.08 -1.84
C ALA A 56 24.00 3.16 -1.68
N PRO A 57 24.54 4.36 -1.40
CA PRO A 57 23.85 5.64 -1.45
C PRO A 57 23.64 6.08 -2.91
N ALA A 58 22.41 6.36 -3.30
CA ALA A 58 22.09 6.87 -4.64
C ALA A 58 20.69 7.47 -4.67
N VAL A 59 20.61 8.79 -4.81
CA VAL A 59 19.35 9.50 -5.01
C VAL A 59 18.79 9.15 -6.39
N PRO A 60 17.62 8.50 -6.50
CA PRO A 60 17.00 8.24 -7.80
C PRO A 60 16.67 9.56 -8.51
N PRO A 61 16.63 9.59 -9.84
CA PRO A 61 16.37 10.82 -10.58
C PRO A 61 15.00 11.42 -10.22
N GLY A 62 14.93 12.75 -10.25
CA GLY A 62 13.70 13.49 -10.01
C GLY A 62 13.37 13.76 -8.55
N TRP A 63 14.24 13.41 -7.59
CA TRP A 63 14.13 13.80 -6.18
C TRP A 63 15.07 14.96 -5.85
N ASN A 64 14.56 16.01 -5.19
CA ASN A 64 15.37 17.14 -4.71
C ASN A 64 15.85 16.99 -3.28
N GLU A 65 15.04 16.38 -2.41
CA GLU A 65 15.42 15.99 -1.05
C GLU A 65 15.12 14.51 -0.83
N TRP A 66 16.12 13.80 -0.33
CA TRP A 66 16.11 12.35 -0.21
C TRP A 66 16.53 11.95 1.19
N GLN A 67 15.58 11.42 1.95
CA GLN A 67 15.76 10.94 3.32
C GLN A 67 15.21 9.52 3.38
N ALA A 68 15.93 8.59 2.75
CA ALA A 68 15.43 7.23 2.54
C ALA A 68 16.08 6.22 3.48
N PHE A 69 15.30 5.31 4.05
CA PHE A 69 15.87 4.16 4.76
C PHE A 69 16.72 3.31 3.83
N VAL A 70 17.91 2.93 4.29
CA VAL A 70 18.82 2.05 3.54
C VAL A 70 18.35 0.60 3.65
N GLU A 71 18.03 0.17 4.86
CA GLU A 71 17.61 -1.20 5.15
C GLU A 71 16.20 -1.50 4.60
N ASP A 72 15.95 -2.75 4.20
CA ASP A 72 14.62 -3.16 3.72
C ASP A 72 13.56 -3.15 4.83
N ASN A 73 14.03 -3.43 6.06
CA ASN A 73 13.25 -3.43 7.30
C ASN A 73 14.02 -2.60 8.36
N PRO A 74 14.01 -1.26 8.23
CA PRO A 74 14.85 -0.36 9.01
C PRO A 74 14.50 -0.28 10.50
N LEU A 75 13.42 -0.91 10.96
CA LEU A 75 12.93 -0.77 12.35
C LEU A 75 12.55 0.71 12.67
N TYR A 76 12.40 1.01 13.96
CA TYR A 76 11.93 2.31 14.49
C TYR A 76 13.05 3.14 15.13
N TYR A 77 14.14 2.47 15.47
CA TYR A 77 15.39 2.96 16.02
C TYR A 77 16.52 2.18 15.37
N ASP A 78 17.75 2.61 15.56
CA ASP A 78 18.90 1.85 15.10
C ASP A 78 18.94 1.60 13.58
N TYR A 79 18.49 2.59 12.79
CA TYR A 79 18.47 2.58 11.32
C TYR A 79 19.55 3.46 10.69
N THR A 80 19.69 3.33 9.37
CA THR A 80 20.50 4.20 8.53
C THR A 80 19.62 4.90 7.51
N LEU A 81 19.77 6.22 7.38
CA LEU A 81 19.20 6.99 6.27
C LEU A 81 20.28 7.27 5.23
N ASP A 82 19.91 7.16 3.96
CA ASP A 82 20.57 7.86 2.87
C ASP A 82 20.01 9.28 2.81
N GLU A 83 20.78 10.23 3.32
CA GLU A 83 20.49 11.66 3.32
C GLU A 83 21.21 12.31 2.13
N ASP A 84 20.49 12.47 1.03
CA ASP A 84 20.99 13.13 -0.19
C ASP A 84 22.32 12.54 -0.71
N GLY A 85 22.46 11.21 -0.67
CA GLY A 85 23.66 10.49 -1.09
C GLY A 85 24.68 10.25 0.02
N ARG A 86 24.32 10.56 1.28
CA ARG A 86 25.18 10.38 2.45
C ARG A 86 24.52 9.47 3.47
N LEU A 87 25.18 8.37 3.82
CA LEU A 87 24.69 7.43 4.81
C LEU A 87 24.88 7.96 6.24
N ILE A 88 23.78 8.06 6.99
CA ILE A 88 23.76 8.55 8.38
C ILE A 88 23.03 7.55 9.27
N ARG A 89 23.72 7.16 10.35
CA ARG A 89 23.26 6.16 11.33
C ARG A 89 22.63 6.87 12.53
N TYR A 90 21.41 6.47 12.89
CA TYR A 90 20.60 7.05 13.98
C TYR A 90 20.39 6.08 15.14
N GLY A 91 20.63 6.50 16.37
CA GLY A 91 20.65 5.60 17.53
C GLY A 91 19.27 5.14 18.03
N HIS A 92 19.21 4.94 19.34
CA HIS A 92 18.03 4.46 20.07
C HIS A 92 17.52 5.49 21.10
N THR A 93 17.92 6.76 20.98
CA THR A 93 17.38 7.79 21.86
C THR A 93 15.96 8.16 21.44
N PRO A 94 15.10 8.69 22.31
CA PRO A 94 13.76 9.11 21.91
C PRO A 94 13.73 10.07 20.71
N ALA A 95 14.77 10.90 20.54
CA ALA A 95 14.91 11.80 19.39
C ALA A 95 15.19 11.08 18.06
N ASP A 96 15.69 9.84 18.12
CA ASP A 96 15.96 9.00 16.96
C ASP A 96 14.73 8.21 16.50
N TYR A 97 13.56 8.34 17.13
CA TYR A 97 12.37 7.60 16.70
C TYR A 97 11.99 7.98 15.26
N SER A 98 12.06 7.01 14.35
CA SER A 98 12.14 7.28 12.92
C SER A 98 10.93 8.03 12.36
N THR A 99 9.73 7.75 12.88
CA THR A 99 8.49 8.41 12.44
C THR A 99 8.52 9.91 12.78
N ASP A 100 9.00 10.26 13.98
CA ASP A 100 9.09 11.65 14.44
C ASP A 100 10.19 12.40 13.71
N LEU A 101 11.36 11.76 13.55
CA LEU A 101 12.49 12.36 12.84
C LEU A 101 12.11 12.70 11.39
N LEU A 102 11.51 11.76 10.67
CA LEU A 102 11.07 11.97 9.29
C LEU A 102 9.95 13.04 9.21
N ARG A 103 9.06 13.12 10.21
CA ARG A 103 8.04 14.17 10.30
C ARG A 103 8.71 15.54 10.35
N GLU A 104 9.67 15.75 11.24
CA GLU A 104 10.36 17.04 11.36
C GLU A 104 11.09 17.46 10.08
N ARG A 105 11.65 16.49 9.35
CA ARG A 105 12.25 16.73 8.02
C ARG A 105 11.21 17.18 7.00
N ALA A 106 10.08 16.47 6.90
CA ALA A 106 8.99 16.85 6.02
C ALA A 106 8.44 18.25 6.34
N LEU A 107 8.21 18.58 7.62
CA LEU A 107 7.75 19.91 8.03
C LEU A 107 8.77 21.01 7.71
N THR A 108 10.07 20.71 7.79
CA THR A 108 11.14 21.64 7.42
C THR A 108 11.18 21.89 5.91
N PHE A 109 11.05 20.83 5.11
CA PHE A 109 11.00 20.93 3.66
C PHE A 109 9.80 21.76 3.19
N ILE A 110 8.59 21.47 3.69
CA ILE A 110 7.36 22.21 3.34
C ILE A 110 7.51 23.70 3.66
N ARG A 111 8.01 24.04 4.87
CA ARG A 111 8.27 25.45 5.24
C ARG A 111 9.23 26.14 4.30
N SER A 112 10.29 25.44 3.89
CA SER A 112 11.35 26.02 3.05
C SER A 112 10.94 26.21 1.59
N HIS A 113 9.91 25.47 1.15
CA HIS A 113 9.43 25.46 -0.23
C HIS A 113 8.01 26.02 -0.40
N ALA A 114 7.47 26.69 0.62
CA ALA A 114 6.11 27.23 0.62
C ALA A 114 5.77 28.20 -0.54
N SER A 115 6.78 28.75 -1.22
CA SER A 115 6.61 29.69 -2.34
C SER A 115 6.71 29.04 -3.73
N ARG A 116 6.87 27.72 -3.82
CA ARG A 116 7.04 26.98 -5.07
C ARG A 116 6.20 25.69 -5.03
N PRO A 117 5.77 25.15 -6.17
CA PRO A 117 5.07 23.86 -6.19
C PRO A 117 5.98 22.76 -5.62
N PHE A 118 5.44 21.92 -4.75
CA PHE A 118 6.17 20.83 -4.14
C PHE A 118 5.40 19.51 -4.20
N PHE A 119 6.13 18.40 -4.13
CA PHE A 119 5.57 17.06 -4.00
C PHE A 119 6.34 16.31 -2.91
N VAL A 120 5.62 15.89 -1.86
CA VAL A 120 6.22 15.22 -0.71
C VAL A 120 5.63 13.82 -0.58
N VAL A 121 6.51 12.83 -0.51
CA VAL A 121 6.17 11.47 -0.08
C VAL A 121 6.69 11.29 1.34
N TYR A 122 5.78 11.35 2.31
CA TYR A 122 6.05 10.95 3.69
C TYR A 122 5.66 9.48 3.86
N ALA A 123 6.64 8.60 3.98
CA ALA A 123 6.47 7.14 3.97
C ALA A 123 7.18 6.50 5.18
N PRO A 124 6.71 6.75 6.41
CA PRO A 124 7.32 6.14 7.59
C PRO A 124 7.28 4.60 7.51
N PHE A 125 8.18 3.93 8.23
CA PHE A 125 8.16 2.46 8.32
C PHE A 125 6.94 1.94 9.11
N ALA A 126 6.38 2.78 9.99
CA ALA A 126 5.16 2.51 10.73
C ALA A 126 3.98 2.12 9.82
N PRO A 127 3.15 1.13 10.19
CA PRO A 127 3.19 0.30 11.40
C PRO A 127 3.80 -1.08 11.16
N HIS A 128 4.78 -1.21 10.26
CA HIS A 128 5.35 -2.52 9.92
C HIS A 128 5.96 -3.23 11.15
N GLU A 129 5.91 -4.56 11.17
CA GLU A 129 6.56 -5.38 12.18
C GLU A 129 8.05 -4.99 12.33
N PRO A 130 8.58 -4.88 13.56
CA PRO A 130 8.02 -5.36 14.83
C PRO A 130 6.99 -4.44 15.51
N ALA A 131 6.51 -3.38 14.85
CA ALA A 131 5.49 -2.46 15.36
C ALA A 131 5.85 -1.88 16.75
N ILE A 132 7.01 -1.23 16.85
CA ILE A 132 7.43 -0.62 18.11
C ILE A 132 6.78 0.75 18.21
N PRO A 133 5.88 1.01 19.17
CA PRO A 133 5.26 2.32 19.31
C PRO A 133 6.26 3.35 19.80
N ALA A 134 5.97 4.63 19.55
CA ALA A 134 6.71 5.70 20.19
C ALA A 134 6.58 5.54 21.73
N PRO A 135 7.60 5.88 22.53
CA PRO A 135 7.54 5.68 23.99
C PRO A 135 6.33 6.33 24.66
N ARG A 136 5.85 7.46 24.12
CA ARG A 136 4.64 8.16 24.60
C ARG A 136 3.32 7.44 24.30
N HIS A 137 3.35 6.45 23.41
CA HIS A 137 2.20 5.72 22.90
C HIS A 137 2.12 4.27 23.35
N ALA A 138 3.21 3.73 23.90
CA ALA A 138 3.26 2.37 24.44
C ALA A 138 2.19 2.16 25.54
N GLY A 139 1.36 1.15 25.38
CA GLY A 139 0.28 0.77 26.32
C GLY A 139 -0.94 1.70 26.30
N ARG A 140 -1.02 2.68 25.39
CA ARG A 140 -2.19 3.57 25.28
C ARG A 140 -3.46 2.85 24.85
N LEU A 141 -3.33 1.71 24.19
CA LEU A 141 -4.43 0.87 23.73
C LEU A 141 -4.45 -0.48 24.45
N ASP A 142 -3.81 -0.58 25.63
CA ASP A 142 -3.93 -1.73 26.51
C ASP A 142 -5.41 -2.01 26.82
N GLY A 143 -5.84 -3.25 26.57
CA GLY A 143 -7.22 -3.67 26.77
C GLY A 143 -8.19 -3.25 25.66
N ILE A 144 -7.72 -2.75 24.52
CA ILE A 144 -8.57 -2.60 23.33
C ILE A 144 -9.23 -3.93 22.99
N ALA A 145 -10.52 -3.87 22.61
CA ALA A 145 -11.24 -5.07 22.19
C ALA A 145 -10.50 -5.78 21.05
N PRO A 146 -10.38 -7.12 21.10
CA PRO A 146 -9.76 -7.88 20.02
C PRO A 146 -10.57 -7.72 18.73
N TRP A 147 -9.89 -7.67 17.60
CA TRP A 147 -10.53 -7.67 16.29
C TRP A 147 -10.54 -9.07 15.74
N ARG A 148 -11.72 -9.69 15.73
CA ARG A 148 -11.92 -11.07 15.31
C ARG A 148 -13.17 -11.16 14.42
N PRO A 149 -13.12 -10.64 13.19
CA PRO A 149 -14.23 -10.75 12.23
C PRO A 149 -14.53 -12.23 11.92
N PRO A 150 -15.63 -12.56 11.22
CA PRO A 150 -15.94 -13.94 10.84
C PRO A 150 -14.82 -14.68 10.10
N SER A 151 -13.99 -13.98 9.32
CA SER A 151 -12.81 -14.54 8.65
C SER A 151 -11.66 -14.89 9.60
N TRP A 152 -11.65 -14.32 10.82
CA TRP A 152 -10.63 -14.59 11.84
C TRP A 152 -10.64 -16.05 12.29
N ASN A 153 -9.55 -16.77 12.00
CA ASN A 153 -9.43 -18.19 12.30
C ASN A 153 -10.69 -18.98 11.94
N GLU A 154 -11.18 -18.75 10.71
CA GLU A 154 -12.44 -19.29 10.20
C GLU A 154 -12.61 -20.81 10.54
N PRO A 155 -13.78 -21.21 11.08
CA PRO A 155 -13.99 -22.58 11.58
C PRO A 155 -13.98 -23.67 10.51
N ASP A 156 -14.28 -23.35 9.26
CA ASP A 156 -14.15 -24.25 8.10
C ASP A 156 -13.28 -23.57 7.05
N VAL A 157 -12.35 -24.33 6.49
CA VAL A 157 -11.44 -23.89 5.42
C VAL A 157 -11.35 -24.93 4.30
N SER A 158 -12.21 -25.94 4.32
CA SER A 158 -12.11 -27.09 3.41
C SER A 158 -12.28 -26.71 1.93
N ASP A 159 -12.91 -25.58 1.66
CA ASP A 159 -13.13 -24.93 0.36
C ASP A 159 -12.01 -23.96 -0.04
N LYS A 160 -11.12 -23.60 0.88
CA LYS A 160 -10.01 -22.65 0.67
C LYS A 160 -8.83 -23.25 -0.07
N PRO A 161 -7.93 -22.43 -0.63
CA PRO A 161 -6.65 -22.91 -1.15
C PRO A 161 -5.85 -23.70 -0.12
N ALA A 162 -5.02 -24.63 -0.61
CA ALA A 162 -4.24 -25.54 0.23
C ALA A 162 -3.34 -24.82 1.26
N TRP A 163 -2.87 -23.61 0.95
CA TRP A 163 -2.03 -22.84 1.87
C TRP A 163 -2.80 -22.37 3.12
N VAL A 164 -4.09 -22.00 2.98
CA VAL A 164 -4.97 -21.65 4.11
C VAL A 164 -5.23 -22.89 4.97
N GLN A 165 -5.58 -24.00 4.32
CA GLN A 165 -5.82 -25.29 5.00
C GLN A 165 -4.59 -25.75 5.79
N PHE A 166 -3.41 -25.59 5.20
CA PHE A 166 -2.13 -25.89 5.84
C PHE A 166 -1.90 -25.01 7.07
N LEU A 167 -2.10 -23.70 6.97
CA LEU A 167 -1.91 -22.77 8.10
C LEU A 167 -2.82 -23.10 9.28
N LYS A 168 -4.08 -23.42 9.02
CA LYS A 168 -5.01 -23.88 10.06
C LYS A 168 -4.51 -25.13 10.76
N ALA A 169 -3.96 -26.10 10.01
CA ALA A 169 -3.49 -27.36 10.56
C ALA A 169 -2.27 -27.20 11.48
N ILE A 170 -1.48 -26.13 11.32
CA ILE A 170 -0.23 -25.94 12.07
C ILE A 170 -0.28 -24.84 13.14
N ARG A 171 -1.30 -23.95 13.15
CA ARG A 171 -1.38 -22.85 14.11
C ARG A 171 -1.80 -23.31 15.51
N THR A 172 -1.29 -22.62 16.53
CA THR A 172 -1.52 -22.92 17.96
C THR A 172 -2.03 -21.70 18.73
N PRO A 173 -2.65 -21.84 19.93
CA PRO A 173 -3.17 -20.73 20.71
C PRO A 173 -2.17 -19.59 21.01
N PRO A 174 -0.88 -19.86 21.34
CA PRO A 174 0.10 -18.78 21.49
C PRO A 174 0.27 -17.91 20.24
N SER A 175 0.10 -18.47 19.04
CA SER A 175 0.14 -17.69 17.78
C SER A 175 -1.05 -16.73 17.66
N ILE A 176 -2.18 -17.06 18.28
CA ILE A 176 -3.40 -16.23 18.27
C ILE A 176 -3.22 -15.03 19.19
N GLU A 177 -2.68 -15.23 20.38
CA GLU A 177 -2.36 -14.13 21.32
C GLU A 177 -1.34 -13.17 20.72
N MET A 178 -0.32 -13.70 20.01
CA MET A 178 0.67 -12.89 19.31
C MET A 178 0.03 -12.02 18.21
N ALA A 179 -0.99 -12.53 17.53
CA ALA A 179 -1.73 -11.80 16.50
C ALA A 179 -2.50 -10.60 17.08
N ASP A 180 -3.21 -10.79 18.19
CA ASP A 180 -3.89 -9.71 18.90
C ASP A 180 -2.89 -8.67 19.43
N LEU A 181 -1.78 -9.11 20.01
CA LEU A 181 -0.73 -8.22 20.51
C LEU A 181 -0.09 -7.40 19.37
N LEU A 182 0.21 -8.06 18.24
CA LEU A 182 0.72 -7.39 17.06
C LEU A 182 -0.24 -6.30 16.59
N ARG A 183 -1.55 -6.59 16.52
CA ARG A 183 -2.55 -5.58 16.16
C ARG A 183 -2.51 -4.39 17.11
N THR A 184 -2.53 -4.61 18.42
CA THR A 184 -2.49 -3.52 19.41
C THR A 184 -1.23 -2.67 19.22
N ASN A 185 -0.07 -3.30 19.10
CA ASN A 185 1.20 -2.61 18.85
C ASN A 185 1.17 -1.79 17.55
N GLN A 186 0.62 -2.33 16.46
CA GLN A 186 0.48 -1.60 15.20
C GLN A 186 -0.42 -0.37 15.34
N LEU A 187 -1.53 -0.48 16.07
CA LEU A 187 -2.42 0.65 16.33
C LEU A 187 -1.73 1.72 17.19
N GLU A 188 -0.95 1.33 18.20
CA GLU A 188 -0.17 2.27 19.02
C GLU A 188 0.95 2.94 18.23
N THR A 189 1.62 2.20 17.35
CA THR A 189 2.61 2.76 16.44
C THR A 189 1.98 3.77 15.48
N LEU A 190 0.76 3.52 14.99
CA LEU A 190 0.02 4.45 14.14
C LEU A 190 -0.30 5.78 14.82
N LEU A 191 -0.35 5.87 16.15
CA LEU A 191 -0.57 7.14 16.84
C LEU A 191 0.51 8.18 16.53
N ALA A 192 1.76 7.76 16.29
CA ALA A 192 2.82 8.68 15.84
C ALA A 192 2.64 9.13 14.37
N VAL A 193 2.05 8.27 13.53
CA VAL A 193 1.69 8.62 12.14
C VAL A 193 0.53 9.61 12.14
N ASP A 194 -0.48 9.41 13.00
CA ASP A 194 -1.60 10.33 13.17
C ASP A 194 -1.13 11.73 13.58
N GLU A 195 -0.23 11.82 14.56
CA GLU A 195 0.41 13.09 14.94
C GLU A 195 1.21 13.73 13.79
N ALA A 196 1.87 12.93 12.94
CA ALA A 196 2.59 13.44 11.78
C ALA A 196 1.65 13.99 10.71
N VAL A 197 0.55 13.29 10.42
CA VAL A 197 -0.50 13.76 9.51
C VAL A 197 -1.11 15.06 10.03
N GLY A 198 -1.47 15.12 11.31
CA GLY A 198 -1.99 16.32 11.96
C GLY A 198 -1.02 17.50 11.82
N ALA A 199 0.26 17.31 12.17
CA ALA A 199 1.27 18.35 12.09
C ALA A 199 1.50 18.89 10.66
N ILE A 200 1.45 18.01 9.65
CA ILE A 200 1.57 18.40 8.23
C ILE A 200 0.35 19.23 7.80
N VAL A 201 -0.87 18.76 8.10
CA VAL A 201 -2.10 19.48 7.74
C VAL A 201 -2.16 20.84 8.42
N GLU A 202 -1.90 20.90 9.73
CA GLU A 202 -1.86 22.17 10.48
C GLU A 202 -0.78 23.13 9.95
N LEU A 203 0.37 22.60 9.51
CA LEU A 203 1.41 23.45 8.90
C LEU A 203 0.93 24.06 7.58
N LEU A 204 0.27 23.28 6.73
CA LEU A 204 -0.31 23.78 5.48
C LEU A 204 -1.37 24.86 5.74
N GLU A 205 -2.20 24.70 6.77
CA GLU A 205 -3.13 25.73 7.23
C GLU A 205 -2.43 27.01 7.69
N ARG A 206 -1.41 26.89 8.56
CA ARG A 206 -0.65 28.06 9.05
C ARG A 206 0.09 28.81 7.95
N LEU A 207 0.54 28.11 6.91
CA LEU A 207 1.21 28.70 5.75
C LEU A 207 0.23 29.25 4.70
N GLY A 208 -1.08 29.06 4.87
CA GLY A 208 -2.08 29.47 3.88
C GLY A 208 -2.08 28.62 2.60
N LEU A 209 -1.53 27.41 2.65
CA LEU A 209 -1.38 26.50 1.50
C LEU A 209 -2.49 25.44 1.40
N SER A 210 -3.44 25.45 2.33
CA SER A 210 -4.49 24.44 2.43
C SER A 210 -5.35 24.27 1.18
N ASP A 211 -5.60 25.35 0.45
CA ASP A 211 -6.41 25.31 -0.77
C ASP A 211 -5.56 25.02 -2.01
N ASP A 212 -4.24 25.15 -1.92
CA ASP A 212 -3.29 24.93 -3.02
C ASP A 212 -2.48 23.64 -2.86
N THR A 213 -2.85 22.78 -1.91
CA THR A 213 -2.18 21.50 -1.66
C THR A 213 -3.18 20.37 -1.57
N ALA A 214 -3.04 19.38 -2.46
CA ALA A 214 -3.73 18.11 -2.31
C ALA A 214 -2.99 17.23 -1.29
N VAL A 215 -3.70 16.78 -0.25
CA VAL A 215 -3.17 15.85 0.76
C VAL A 215 -3.79 14.48 0.52
N VAL A 216 -2.95 13.47 0.35
CA VAL A 216 -3.37 12.07 0.14
C VAL A 216 -2.84 11.20 1.25
N PHE A 217 -3.73 10.47 1.92
CA PHE A 217 -3.41 9.43 2.88
C PHE A 217 -3.81 8.08 2.30
N THR A 218 -2.87 7.14 2.24
CA THR A 218 -3.08 5.79 1.72
C THR A 218 -2.10 4.78 2.33
N SER A 219 -2.21 3.52 1.96
CA SER A 219 -1.25 2.45 2.27
C SER A 219 -0.79 1.71 1.01
N ASP A 220 0.37 1.07 1.08
CA ASP A 220 0.94 0.27 -0.02
C ASP A 220 0.20 -1.07 -0.20
N ASN A 221 -0.25 -1.66 0.90
CA ASN A 221 -1.01 -2.91 0.98
C ASN A 221 -1.82 -2.98 2.28
N GLY A 222 -2.78 -3.89 2.36
CA GLY A 222 -3.44 -4.24 3.62
C GLY A 222 -2.57 -5.13 4.53
N PHE A 223 -3.16 -5.61 5.62
CA PHE A 223 -2.56 -6.54 6.56
C PHE A 223 -3.66 -7.39 7.23
N MET A 224 -3.37 -8.67 7.39
CA MET A 224 -4.23 -9.66 8.02
C MET A 224 -3.66 -9.98 9.39
N TRP A 225 -4.51 -9.96 10.41
CA TRP A 225 -4.15 -10.22 11.80
C TRP A 225 -4.51 -11.62 12.26
N SER A 226 -5.35 -12.35 11.55
CA SER A 226 -5.53 -13.82 11.59
C SER A 226 -6.71 -14.24 10.70
N GLU A 227 -7.25 -13.31 9.91
CA GLU A 227 -8.23 -13.57 8.89
C GLU A 227 -7.70 -14.66 7.95
N HIS A 228 -8.54 -15.65 7.64
CA HIS A 228 -8.18 -16.83 6.88
C HIS A 228 -6.90 -17.53 7.36
N TRP A 229 -6.69 -17.55 8.69
CA TRP A 229 -5.53 -18.15 9.36
C TRP A 229 -4.16 -17.53 8.99
N TRP A 230 -4.16 -16.37 8.34
CA TRP A 230 -2.95 -15.69 7.90
C TRP A 230 -2.63 -14.46 8.76
N VAL A 231 -1.36 -14.31 9.11
CA VAL A 231 -0.83 -13.07 9.68
C VAL A 231 0.19 -12.52 8.70
N GLY A 232 -0.10 -11.36 8.13
CA GLY A 232 0.72 -10.78 7.09
C GLY A 232 -0.09 -10.25 5.92
N LYS A 233 0.47 -10.37 4.73
CA LYS A 233 -0.05 -9.79 3.49
C LYS A 233 0.27 -10.70 2.31
N LEU A 234 0.15 -10.20 1.08
CA LEU A 234 0.34 -10.94 -0.19
C LEU A 234 -0.81 -11.90 -0.53
N ALA A 235 -1.90 -11.89 0.23
CA ALA A 235 -3.09 -12.70 -0.05
C ALA A 235 -4.08 -11.95 -0.95
N GLY A 236 -4.93 -12.70 -1.64
CA GLY A 236 -5.97 -12.14 -2.50
C GLY A 236 -7.22 -11.64 -1.76
N PHE A 237 -7.29 -11.84 -0.45
CA PHE A 237 -8.39 -11.41 0.41
C PHE A 237 -8.42 -9.88 0.60
N GLU A 238 -9.62 -9.32 0.83
CA GLU A 238 -9.86 -7.88 0.95
C GLU A 238 -8.99 -7.25 2.04
N GLU A 239 -8.76 -7.95 3.16
CA GLU A 239 -7.91 -7.48 4.26
C GLU A 239 -6.45 -7.25 3.81
N SER A 240 -5.99 -7.96 2.77
CA SER A 240 -4.64 -7.80 2.21
C SER A 240 -4.58 -6.82 1.03
N ILE A 241 -5.65 -6.68 0.23
CA ILE A 241 -5.63 -5.86 -1.00
C ILE A 241 -6.33 -4.51 -0.87
N ARG A 242 -7.27 -4.34 0.07
CA ARG A 242 -8.02 -3.11 0.29
C ARG A 242 -7.27 -2.23 1.28
N VAL A 243 -6.99 -1.01 0.85
CA VAL A 243 -6.26 0.01 1.64
C VAL A 243 -7.13 1.24 1.87
N PRO A 244 -6.92 2.00 2.95
CA PRO A 244 -7.55 3.30 3.09
C PRO A 244 -7.09 4.24 1.97
N LEU A 245 -7.98 5.11 1.49
CA LEU A 245 -7.62 6.24 0.63
C LEU A 245 -8.47 7.45 1.03
N VAL A 246 -7.80 8.49 1.52
CA VAL A 246 -8.41 9.79 1.83
C VAL A 246 -7.67 10.86 1.04
N ILE A 247 -8.41 11.66 0.28
CA ILE A 247 -7.86 12.76 -0.51
C ILE A 247 -8.56 14.05 -0.10
N ARG A 248 -7.79 15.01 0.37
CA ARG A 248 -8.24 16.38 0.68
C ARG A 248 -7.70 17.32 -0.38
N TYR A 249 -8.58 17.88 -1.20
CA TYR A 249 -8.23 18.99 -2.10
C TYR A 249 -9.46 19.90 -2.33
N PRO A 250 -9.69 20.90 -1.45
CA PRO A 250 -10.94 21.64 -1.39
C PRO A 250 -11.34 22.35 -2.68
N VAL A 251 -10.37 22.73 -3.53
CA VAL A 251 -10.61 23.40 -4.81
C VAL A 251 -11.39 22.50 -5.79
N LEU A 252 -11.18 21.18 -5.75
CA LEU A 252 -11.91 20.24 -6.61
C LEU A 252 -13.07 19.54 -5.86
N THR A 253 -12.92 19.35 -4.55
CA THR A 253 -13.92 18.67 -3.71
C THR A 253 -14.24 19.49 -2.46
N PRO A 254 -15.05 20.57 -2.59
CA PRO A 254 -15.32 21.47 -1.46
C PRO A 254 -16.17 20.82 -0.36
N THR A 255 -16.85 19.71 -0.67
CA THR A 255 -17.64 18.93 0.27
C THR A 255 -17.07 17.53 0.40
N ALA A 256 -16.90 17.06 1.64
CA ALA A 256 -16.51 15.69 1.90
C ALA A 256 -17.55 14.70 1.35
N ALA A 257 -17.09 13.63 0.70
CA ALA A 257 -17.94 12.57 0.18
C ALA A 257 -17.21 11.22 0.27
N ALA A 258 -17.95 10.17 0.61
CA ALA A 258 -17.49 8.80 0.47
C ALA A 258 -17.87 8.28 -0.93
N ARG A 259 -17.00 7.44 -1.50
CA ARG A 259 -17.20 6.83 -2.83
C ARG A 259 -16.87 5.36 -2.79
N ASP A 260 -17.68 4.56 -3.47
CA ASP A 260 -17.51 3.10 -3.59
C ASP A 260 -16.87 2.68 -4.93
N ASP A 261 -16.47 3.65 -5.76
CA ASP A 261 -15.80 3.42 -7.03
C ASP A 261 -14.47 2.66 -6.85
N LEU A 262 -14.14 1.78 -7.82
CA LEU A 262 -12.90 1.00 -7.77
C LEU A 262 -11.68 1.85 -8.11
N VAL A 263 -10.93 2.25 -7.08
CA VAL A 263 -9.68 3.03 -7.16
C VAL A 263 -8.47 2.18 -6.77
N LEU A 264 -7.33 2.40 -7.42
CA LEU A 264 -6.12 1.62 -7.27
C LEU A 264 -4.89 2.49 -6.95
N ASN A 265 -3.89 1.89 -6.32
CA ASN A 265 -2.58 2.51 -6.12
C ASN A 265 -1.85 2.89 -7.44
N VAL A 266 -2.24 2.31 -8.59
CA VAL A 266 -1.71 2.71 -9.90
C VAL A 266 -2.32 4.03 -10.42
N ASP A 267 -3.45 4.48 -9.87
CA ASP A 267 -4.14 5.71 -10.27
C ASP A 267 -3.52 6.99 -9.71
N LEU A 268 -2.74 6.87 -8.64
CA LEU A 268 -2.20 8.04 -7.96
C LEU A 268 -1.17 8.78 -8.82
N ALA A 269 -0.26 8.06 -9.49
CA ALA A 269 0.71 8.69 -10.38
C ALA A 269 0.09 9.50 -11.53
N PRO A 270 -0.86 8.96 -12.34
CA PRO A 270 -1.53 9.76 -13.36
C PRO A 270 -2.38 10.89 -12.77
N THR A 271 -2.97 10.72 -11.59
CA THR A 271 -3.73 11.79 -10.91
C THR A 271 -2.82 12.97 -10.55
N PHE A 272 -1.67 12.70 -9.94
CA PHE A 272 -0.70 13.75 -9.57
C PHE A 272 -0.08 14.40 -10.81
N ALA A 273 0.20 13.62 -11.85
CA ALA A 273 0.66 14.15 -13.12
C ALA A 273 -0.37 15.12 -13.73
N GLU A 274 -1.66 14.74 -13.79
CA GLU A 274 -2.70 15.60 -14.34
C GLU A 274 -2.92 16.87 -13.51
N LEU A 275 -2.93 16.76 -12.17
CA LEU A 275 -2.98 17.93 -11.28
C LEU A 275 -1.83 18.91 -11.51
N ALA A 276 -0.64 18.39 -11.83
CA ALA A 276 0.55 19.18 -12.14
C ALA A 276 0.60 19.67 -13.61
N GLY A 277 -0.42 19.40 -14.42
CA GLY A 277 -0.43 19.76 -15.85
C GLY A 277 0.54 18.93 -16.71
N VAL A 278 1.01 17.79 -16.20
CA VAL A 278 1.93 16.89 -16.89
C VAL A 278 1.17 15.95 -17.81
N THR A 279 1.66 15.79 -19.05
CA THR A 279 1.14 14.76 -19.96
C THR A 279 1.46 13.37 -19.42
N ILE A 280 0.42 12.59 -19.14
CA ILE A 280 0.54 11.21 -18.65
C ILE A 280 1.17 10.34 -19.77
N PRO A 281 2.26 9.61 -19.50
CA PRO A 281 2.85 8.71 -20.49
C PRO A 281 1.88 7.59 -20.90
N ALA A 282 1.92 7.21 -22.19
CA ALA A 282 1.02 6.18 -22.74
C ALA A 282 1.18 4.78 -22.09
N ALA A 283 2.32 4.50 -21.47
CA ALA A 283 2.60 3.24 -20.79
C ALA A 283 1.98 3.15 -19.37
N VAL A 284 1.32 4.20 -18.88
CA VAL A 284 0.65 4.19 -17.57
C VAL A 284 -0.67 3.42 -17.66
N ASP A 285 -0.87 2.47 -16.75
CA ASP A 285 -2.10 1.66 -16.69
C ASP A 285 -3.20 2.31 -15.85
N GLY A 286 -2.78 3.06 -14.83
CA GLY A 286 -3.68 3.80 -13.96
C GLY A 286 -4.51 4.83 -14.71
N ARG A 287 -5.65 5.19 -14.14
CA ARG A 287 -6.51 6.27 -14.63
C ARG A 287 -6.50 7.39 -13.61
N SER A 288 -6.34 8.62 -14.06
CA SER A 288 -6.43 9.75 -13.16
C SER A 288 -7.82 9.83 -12.51
N LEU A 289 -7.84 10.07 -11.20
CA LEU A 289 -9.06 10.23 -10.42
C LEU A 289 -9.81 11.52 -10.77
N LEU A 290 -9.18 12.46 -11.49
CA LEU A 290 -9.88 13.65 -11.96
C LEU A 290 -10.97 13.30 -12.98
N GLY A 291 -10.77 12.26 -13.79
CA GLY A 291 -11.82 11.76 -14.70
C GLY A 291 -13.04 11.26 -13.93
N LEU A 292 -12.82 10.55 -12.82
CA LEU A 292 -13.90 10.12 -11.93
C LEU A 292 -14.67 11.32 -11.34
N LEU A 293 -13.96 12.37 -10.90
CA LEU A 293 -14.59 13.59 -10.39
C LEU A 293 -15.37 14.35 -11.46
N ARG A 294 -14.95 14.27 -12.73
CA ARG A 294 -15.66 14.82 -13.89
C ARG A 294 -16.86 13.97 -14.34
N GLY A 295 -17.10 12.81 -13.72
CA GLY A 295 -18.20 11.92 -14.09
C GLY A 295 -17.95 11.11 -15.36
N GLU A 296 -16.68 10.91 -15.74
CA GLU A 296 -16.31 10.06 -16.86
C GLU A 296 -16.62 8.58 -16.57
N THR A 297 -16.72 7.76 -17.62
CA THR A 297 -16.94 6.31 -17.46
C THR A 297 -15.78 5.68 -16.69
N TRP A 298 -16.10 5.10 -15.54
CA TRP A 298 -15.10 4.49 -14.66
C TRP A 298 -14.99 2.97 -14.84
N ARG A 299 -13.89 2.39 -14.34
CA ARG A 299 -13.67 0.94 -14.41
C ARG A 299 -14.66 0.19 -13.53
N GLN A 300 -15.03 -1.02 -13.97
CA GLN A 300 -15.92 -1.93 -13.25
C GLN A 300 -15.20 -3.19 -12.77
N ASP A 301 -13.90 -3.27 -12.99
CA ASP A 301 -13.06 -4.34 -12.49
C ASP A 301 -11.59 -3.90 -12.49
N PHE A 302 -10.75 -4.66 -11.81
CA PHE A 302 -9.30 -4.54 -11.88
C PHE A 302 -8.59 -5.86 -11.63
N LEU A 303 -7.35 -5.92 -12.09
CA LEU A 303 -6.43 -7.03 -11.89
C LEU A 303 -5.77 -6.98 -10.51
N ILE A 304 -5.71 -8.13 -9.83
CA ILE A 304 -4.86 -8.38 -8.66
C ILE A 304 -3.84 -9.46 -8.98
N GLU A 305 -2.62 -9.30 -8.46
CA GLU A 305 -1.51 -10.21 -8.76
C GLU A 305 -0.61 -10.39 -7.54
N ASN A 306 -0.13 -11.62 -7.34
CA ASN A 306 0.99 -11.93 -6.46
C ASN A 306 1.92 -12.89 -7.20
N TYR A 307 3.19 -12.53 -7.32
CA TYR A 307 4.21 -13.32 -8.03
C TYR A 307 5.09 -14.15 -7.10
N VAL A 308 5.03 -13.90 -5.79
CA VAL A 308 5.83 -14.60 -4.80
C VAL A 308 5.09 -15.87 -4.39
N ASN A 309 5.78 -17.01 -4.41
CA ASN A 309 5.24 -18.29 -3.99
C ASN A 309 5.99 -18.76 -2.74
N VAL A 310 5.53 -18.34 -1.57
CA VAL A 310 6.08 -18.77 -0.28
C VAL A 310 5.04 -19.60 0.46
N ILE A 311 4.38 -19.03 1.46
CA ILE A 311 3.20 -19.63 2.10
C ILE A 311 1.98 -19.36 1.23
N VAL A 312 1.69 -18.08 0.94
CA VAL A 312 0.64 -17.71 0.00
C VAL A 312 1.06 -18.08 -1.41
N SER A 313 0.16 -18.74 -2.14
CA SER A 313 0.39 -19.12 -3.53
C SER A 313 0.58 -17.90 -4.44
N ARG A 314 1.42 -18.04 -5.46
CA ARG A 314 1.39 -17.11 -6.60
C ARG A 314 0.00 -17.14 -7.23
N PHE A 315 -0.58 -15.97 -7.48
CA PHE A 315 -1.91 -15.87 -8.06
C PHE A 315 -2.06 -14.68 -9.01
N GLU A 316 -3.10 -14.74 -9.83
CA GLU A 316 -3.71 -13.58 -10.47
C GLU A 316 -5.23 -13.67 -10.36
N GLY A 317 -5.91 -12.54 -10.36
CA GLY A 317 -7.35 -12.49 -10.18
C GLY A 317 -7.96 -11.20 -10.70
N VAL A 318 -9.28 -11.21 -10.83
CA VAL A 318 -10.07 -10.02 -11.18
C VAL A 318 -11.03 -9.73 -10.04
N ARG A 319 -11.08 -8.46 -9.62
CA ARG A 319 -12.05 -7.97 -8.63
C ARG A 319 -12.96 -6.94 -9.27
N THR A 320 -14.26 -7.14 -9.09
CA THR A 320 -15.36 -6.24 -9.47
C THR A 320 -16.01 -5.69 -8.19
N PRO A 321 -17.03 -4.81 -8.26
CA PRO A 321 -17.72 -4.36 -7.05
C PRO A 321 -18.38 -5.49 -6.26
N ARG A 322 -18.87 -6.53 -6.93
CA ARG A 322 -19.58 -7.65 -6.30
C ARG A 322 -18.76 -8.94 -6.23
N TRP A 323 -17.98 -9.24 -7.25
CA TRP A 323 -17.32 -10.54 -7.40
C TRP A 323 -15.80 -10.42 -7.36
N LYS A 324 -15.15 -11.42 -6.78
CA LYS A 324 -13.70 -11.63 -6.89
C LYS A 324 -13.41 -13.05 -7.35
N PHE A 325 -12.58 -13.17 -8.39
CA PHE A 325 -12.15 -14.45 -8.94
C PHE A 325 -10.63 -14.53 -8.96
N ILE A 326 -10.05 -15.62 -8.47
CA ILE A 326 -8.60 -15.80 -8.33
C ILE A 326 -8.19 -17.16 -8.89
N ARG A 327 -7.05 -17.19 -9.60
CA ARG A 327 -6.35 -18.42 -10.00
C ARG A 327 -5.04 -18.52 -9.24
N ASN A 328 -4.98 -19.47 -8.30
CA ASN A 328 -3.78 -19.78 -7.54
C ASN A 328 -2.96 -20.85 -8.26
N GLN A 329 -1.66 -20.64 -8.37
CA GLN A 329 -0.72 -21.67 -8.81
C GLN A 329 -0.49 -22.66 -7.66
N VAL A 330 -0.81 -23.93 -7.90
CA VAL A 330 -0.66 -25.01 -6.93
C VAL A 330 0.13 -26.17 -7.54
N THR A 331 0.64 -27.07 -6.70
CA THR A 331 1.29 -28.29 -7.19
C THR A 331 0.31 -29.09 -8.04
N GLY A 332 0.65 -29.29 -9.31
CA GLY A 332 -0.15 -30.07 -10.25
C GLY A 332 -1.26 -29.32 -10.97
N GLY A 333 -1.38 -27.98 -10.83
CA GLY A 333 -2.35 -27.21 -11.64
C GLY A 333 -2.70 -25.83 -11.10
N ILE A 334 -3.96 -25.45 -11.30
CA ILE A 334 -4.54 -24.17 -10.87
C ILE A 334 -5.69 -24.47 -9.92
N ALA A 335 -5.72 -23.80 -8.77
CA ALA A 335 -6.86 -23.78 -7.87
C ALA A 335 -7.59 -22.44 -8.02
N GLU A 336 -8.90 -22.51 -8.31
CA GLU A 336 -9.73 -21.33 -8.48
C GLU A 336 -10.46 -20.97 -7.19
N GLU A 337 -10.60 -19.67 -6.96
CA GLU A 337 -11.46 -19.09 -5.93
C GLU A 337 -12.47 -18.15 -6.57
N LEU A 338 -13.71 -18.14 -6.06
CA LEU A 338 -14.77 -17.22 -6.45
C LEU A 338 -15.56 -16.77 -5.22
N TYR A 339 -15.61 -15.47 -4.97
CA TYR A 339 -16.31 -14.88 -3.82
C TYR A 339 -17.38 -13.87 -4.27
N ASP A 340 -18.59 -13.97 -3.72
CA ASP A 340 -19.66 -12.96 -3.83
C ASP A 340 -19.52 -11.95 -2.68
N LEU A 341 -18.73 -10.90 -2.87
CA LEU A 341 -18.44 -9.88 -1.85
C LEU A 341 -19.68 -9.13 -1.36
N ALA A 342 -20.80 -9.16 -2.09
CA ALA A 342 -22.04 -8.54 -1.64
C ALA A 342 -22.78 -9.42 -0.62
N ALA A 343 -22.73 -10.74 -0.77
CA ALA A 343 -23.36 -11.70 0.14
C ALA A 343 -22.40 -12.20 1.24
N ASP A 344 -21.10 -12.20 0.94
CA ASP A 344 -20.02 -12.74 1.75
C ASP A 344 -18.83 -11.76 1.77
N PRO A 345 -18.94 -10.64 2.49
CA PRO A 345 -17.91 -9.60 2.54
C PRO A 345 -16.64 -10.04 3.28
N TYR A 346 -16.69 -11.18 3.97
CA TYR A 346 -15.55 -11.79 4.66
C TYR A 346 -14.98 -12.98 3.90
N GLU A 347 -15.46 -13.21 2.67
CA GLU A 347 -14.91 -14.23 1.76
C GLU A 347 -14.81 -15.61 2.38
N LEU A 348 -15.81 -16.02 3.16
CA LEU A 348 -15.84 -17.30 3.86
C LEU A 348 -16.17 -18.48 2.96
N GLN A 349 -16.86 -18.26 1.83
CA GLN A 349 -17.39 -19.32 0.97
C GLN A 349 -16.84 -19.21 -0.45
N ASN A 350 -15.90 -20.08 -0.79
CA ASN A 350 -15.37 -20.21 -2.14
C ASN A 350 -16.38 -20.95 -3.05
N GLN A 351 -17.04 -20.19 -3.92
CA GLN A 351 -18.07 -20.66 -4.84
C GLN A 351 -17.52 -21.26 -6.15
N ALA A 352 -16.19 -21.37 -6.33
CA ALA A 352 -15.61 -21.77 -7.61
C ALA A 352 -16.02 -23.18 -8.08
N ARG A 353 -16.46 -24.04 -7.16
CA ARG A 353 -16.91 -25.41 -7.44
C ARG A 353 -18.43 -25.57 -7.44
N ASP A 354 -19.19 -24.55 -7.07
CA ASP A 354 -20.64 -24.62 -7.05
C ASP A 354 -21.19 -24.40 -8.48
N PRO A 355 -21.91 -25.39 -9.05
CA PRO A 355 -22.51 -25.29 -10.37
C PRO A 355 -23.44 -24.08 -10.55
N ALA A 356 -24.06 -23.58 -9.48
CA ALA A 356 -24.92 -22.40 -9.53
C ALA A 356 -24.19 -21.12 -9.96
N TYR A 357 -22.87 -21.07 -9.77
CA TYR A 357 -22.02 -19.91 -10.13
C TYR A 357 -21.16 -20.16 -11.37
N ALA A 358 -21.42 -21.23 -12.14
CA ALA A 358 -20.59 -21.61 -13.29
C ALA A 358 -20.49 -20.50 -14.36
N ASP A 359 -21.60 -19.80 -14.65
CA ASP A 359 -21.62 -18.71 -15.63
C ASP A 359 -20.83 -17.49 -15.16
N VAL A 360 -20.95 -17.12 -13.88
CA VAL A 360 -20.19 -16.02 -13.26
C VAL A 360 -18.70 -16.34 -13.26
N ARG A 361 -18.35 -17.57 -12.89
CA ARG A 361 -16.96 -18.07 -12.94
C ARG A 361 -16.39 -17.97 -14.35
N ALA A 362 -17.12 -18.45 -15.36
CA ALA A 362 -16.69 -18.41 -16.75
C ALA A 362 -16.51 -16.97 -17.27
N LEU A 363 -17.43 -16.07 -16.92
CA LEU A 363 -17.35 -14.65 -17.28
C LEU A 363 -16.09 -14.00 -16.68
N LEU A 364 -15.84 -14.19 -15.39
CA LEU A 364 -14.70 -13.60 -14.68
C LEU A 364 -13.37 -14.24 -15.11
N ALA A 365 -13.37 -15.54 -15.41
CA ALA A 365 -12.23 -16.22 -16.00
C ALA A 365 -11.84 -15.61 -17.35
N ALA A 366 -12.82 -15.41 -18.25
CA ALA A 366 -12.60 -14.75 -19.53
C ALA A 366 -12.14 -13.29 -19.34
N ARG A 367 -12.69 -12.58 -18.36
CA ARG A 367 -12.28 -11.21 -18.04
C ARG A 367 -10.84 -11.14 -17.55
N LEU A 368 -10.43 -12.08 -16.70
CA LEU A 368 -9.04 -12.21 -16.25
C LEU A 368 -8.10 -12.52 -17.42
N ASP A 369 -8.50 -13.40 -18.32
CA ASP A 369 -7.71 -13.74 -19.52
C ASP A 369 -7.54 -12.52 -20.45
N ALA A 370 -8.52 -11.60 -20.49
CA ALA A 370 -8.40 -10.34 -21.24
C ALA A 370 -7.36 -9.37 -20.67
N TYR A 371 -6.91 -9.52 -19.42
CA TYR A 371 -5.79 -8.73 -18.87
C TYR A 371 -4.40 -9.26 -19.30
N ARG A 372 -4.35 -10.42 -19.95
CA ARG A 372 -3.09 -11.04 -20.43
C ARG A 372 -2.74 -10.67 -21.87
N VAL A 373 -3.68 -10.05 -22.59
CA VAL A 373 -3.52 -9.51 -23.95
C VAL A 373 -3.16 -8.03 -23.84
#